data_AF-A0A6G3X1J0-F1
#
_entry.id   AF-A0A6G3X1J0-F1
#
_cell.length_a   1.000
_cell.length_b   1.000
_cell.length_c   1.000
_cell.angle_alpha   90.00
_cell.angle_beta   90.00
_cell.angle_gamma   90.00
#
_symmetry.space_group_name_H-M   'P 1'
#
loop_
_entity.id
_entity.type
_entity.pdbx_description
1 polymer ?
#
loop_
_entity_poly.entity_id
_entity_poly.type
_entity_poly.pdbx_seq_one_letter_code
_entity_poly.pdbx_strand_id
1 'polypeptide(L)'
;INQARTVLGPSALRGLELALIGLRSMGLRDPELISVIITVNSFVEGLARTRADAAEAVRETGLSDQEFWDNQSPYLERAMLSGAYPMMASLSEDTFSSEFDHFEFGLRRLIAGFEALVEERSTEQPEEQTPERAAARK
;
A
#
# COMPACT_ATOMS: atom_id res chain seq x y z
N ILE A 1 8.34 -12.69 4.59
CA ILE A 1 9.77 -12.59 4.22
C ILE A 1 10.28 -11.28 4.79
N ASN A 2 11.38 -11.25 5.54
CA ASN A 2 11.89 -9.98 6.07
C ASN A 2 12.54 -9.21 4.92
N GLN A 3 11.85 -8.18 4.40
CA GLN A 3 12.31 -7.35 3.29
C GLN A 3 13.64 -6.63 3.58
N ALA A 4 14.02 -6.44 4.84
CA ALA A 4 15.29 -5.82 5.24
C ALA A 4 16.49 -6.78 5.15
N ARG A 5 16.25 -8.09 5.01
CA ARG A 5 17.29 -9.14 4.84
C ARG A 5 16.79 -10.26 3.93
N THR A 6 16.25 -9.90 2.78
CA THR A 6 15.74 -10.88 1.81
C THR A 6 16.87 -11.76 1.29
N VAL A 7 16.73 -13.07 1.47
CA VAL A 7 17.58 -14.04 0.77
C VAL A 7 17.17 -14.02 -0.70
N LEU A 8 18.07 -13.57 -1.57
CA LEU A 8 17.87 -13.50 -3.02
C LEU A 8 18.00 -14.88 -3.66
N GLY A 9 17.05 -15.77 -3.34
CA GLY A 9 16.92 -17.05 -4.02
C GLY A 9 16.36 -16.90 -5.45
N PRO A 10 16.51 -17.91 -6.32
CA PRO A 10 16.10 -17.84 -7.73
C PRO A 10 14.65 -17.39 -7.94
N SER A 11 13.71 -17.87 -7.13
CA SER A 11 12.30 -17.48 -7.23
C SER A 11 12.05 -16.03 -6.85
N ALA A 12 12.74 -15.52 -5.82
CA ALA A 12 12.62 -14.13 -5.39
C ALA A 12 13.18 -13.18 -6.45
N LEU A 13 14.34 -13.52 -7.03
CA LEU A 13 14.95 -12.77 -8.13
C LEU A 13 14.04 -12.79 -9.37
N ARG A 14 13.42 -13.93 -9.69
CA ARG A 14 12.48 -14.01 -10.81
C ARG A 14 11.25 -13.12 -10.62
N GLY A 15 10.71 -13.06 -9.39
CA GLY A 15 9.58 -12.18 -9.06
C GLY A 15 9.96 -10.70 -9.20
N LEU A 16 11.13 -10.31 -8.67
CA LEU A 16 11.65 -8.96 -8.79
C LEU A 16 11.88 -8.55 -10.24
N GLU A 17 12.51 -9.42 -11.04
CA GLU A 17 12.75 -9.20 -12.47
C GLU A 17 11.44 -8.96 -13.24
N LEU A 18 10.41 -9.78 -12.97
CA LEU A 18 9.11 -9.62 -13.63
C LEU A 18 8.44 -8.29 -13.26
N ALA A 19 8.52 -7.87 -11.99
CA ALA A 19 7.99 -6.57 -11.56
C ALA A 19 8.75 -5.41 -12.23
N LEU A 20 10.08 -5.49 -12.29
CA LEU A 20 10.92 -4.47 -12.92
C LEU A 20 10.64 -4.35 -14.42
N ILE A 21 10.47 -5.46 -15.14
CA ILE A 21 10.12 -5.44 -16.57
C ILE A 21 8.85 -4.64 -16.82
N GLY A 22 7.82 -4.81 -15.98
CA GLY A 22 6.55 -4.09 -16.12
C GLY A 22 6.66 -2.59 -15.86
N LEU A 23 7.56 -2.18 -14.97
CA LEU A 23 7.73 -0.77 -14.57
C LEU A 23 8.76 -0.02 -15.43
N ARG A 24 9.67 -0.72 -16.11
CA ARG A 24 10.82 -0.11 -16.81
C ARG A 24 10.42 0.89 -17.89
N SER A 25 9.27 0.70 -18.54
CA SER A 25 8.78 1.59 -19.60
C SER A 25 8.20 2.91 -19.08
N MET A 26 8.07 3.09 -17.77
CA MET A 26 7.42 4.25 -17.15
C MET A 26 8.34 5.45 -16.92
N GLY A 27 9.61 5.39 -17.35
CA GLY A 27 10.57 6.50 -17.21
C GLY A 27 11.03 6.79 -15.77
N LEU A 28 10.70 5.91 -14.82
CA LEU A 28 11.12 6.01 -13.43
C LEU A 28 12.63 5.73 -13.29
N ARG A 29 13.25 6.41 -12.32
CA ARG A 29 14.66 6.17 -11.94
C ARG A 29 14.78 4.84 -11.18
N ASP A 30 15.96 4.22 -11.22
CA ASP A 30 16.17 2.91 -10.59
C ASP A 30 15.75 2.85 -9.10
N PRO A 31 16.03 3.86 -8.23
CA PRO A 31 15.54 3.85 -6.86
C PRO A 31 14.01 3.95 -6.76
N GLU A 32 13.36 4.63 -7.71
CA GLU A 32 11.90 4.77 -7.74
C GLU A 32 11.23 3.46 -8.13
N LEU A 33 11.79 2.73 -9.09
CA LEU A 33 11.31 1.38 -9.48
C LEU A 33 11.25 0.44 -8.27
N ILE A 34 12.34 0.38 -7.50
CA ILE A 34 12.40 -0.45 -6.28
C ILE A 34 11.44 0.07 -5.20
N SER A 35 11.33 1.39 -5.04
CA SER A 35 10.45 2.00 -4.04
C SER A 35 8.97 1.71 -4.32
N VAL A 36 8.53 1.71 -5.57
CA VAL A 36 7.17 1.32 -5.97
C VAL A 36 6.88 -0.11 -5.53
N ILE A 37 7.78 -1.05 -5.84
CA ILE A 37 7.63 -2.47 -5.49
C ILE A 37 7.53 -2.65 -3.98
N ILE A 38 8.46 -2.05 -3.22
CA ILE A 38 8.48 -2.14 -1.76
C ILE A 38 7.20 -1.56 -1.16
N THR A 39 6.74 -0.41 -1.67
CA THR A 39 5.55 0.29 -1.15
C THR A 39 4.30 -0.56 -1.34
N VAL A 40 4.07 -1.06 -2.56
CA VAL A 40 2.91 -1.92 -2.84
C VAL A 40 2.97 -3.19 -2.00
N ASN A 41 4.12 -3.86 -1.98
CA ASN A 41 4.27 -5.10 -1.19
C ASN A 41 4.02 -4.86 0.30
N SER A 42 4.53 -3.77 0.87
CA SER A 42 4.34 -3.43 2.28
C SER A 42 2.88 -3.15 2.61
N PHE A 43 2.15 -2.46 1.72
CA PHE A 43 0.72 -2.22 1.87
C PHE A 43 -0.08 -3.53 1.87
N VAL A 44 0.17 -4.42 0.91
CA VAL A 44 -0.49 -5.72 0.82
C VAL A 44 -0.17 -6.60 2.03
N GLU A 45 1.11 -6.69 2.41
CA GLU A 45 1.53 -7.47 3.58
C GLU A 45 0.93 -6.96 4.89
N GLY A 46 0.79 -5.64 5.05
CA GLY A 46 0.16 -5.02 6.23
C GLY A 46 -1.29 -5.47 6.37
N LEU A 47 -2.09 -5.35 5.31
CA LEU A 47 -3.51 -5.76 5.33
C LEU A 47 -3.67 -7.28 5.44
N ALA A 48 -2.81 -8.07 4.79
CA ALA A 48 -2.83 -9.51 4.91
C ALA A 48 -2.52 -9.96 6.35
N ARG A 49 -1.56 -9.30 7.01
CA ARG A 49 -1.24 -9.55 8.43
C ARG A 49 -2.41 -9.24 9.33
N THR A 50 -3.05 -8.08 9.20
CA THR A 50 -4.24 -7.74 9.99
C THR A 50 -5.35 -8.79 9.86
N ARG A 51 -5.59 -9.30 8.65
CA ARG A 51 -6.57 -10.38 8.43
C ARG A 51 -6.15 -11.70 9.08
N ALA A 52 -4.87 -12.05 8.99
CA ALA A 52 -4.34 -13.24 9.64
C ALA A 52 -4.44 -13.15 11.17
N ASP A 53 -4.13 -11.98 11.74
CA ASP A 53 -4.22 -11.71 13.17
C ASP A 53 -5.67 -11.79 13.66
N ALA A 54 -6.64 -11.24 12.90
CA ALA A 54 -8.06 -11.36 13.22
C ALA A 54 -8.53 -12.84 13.22
N ALA A 55 -8.11 -13.60 12.20
CA ALA A 55 -8.42 -15.02 12.13
C ALA A 55 -7.80 -15.83 13.27
N GLU A 56 -6.61 -15.47 13.75
CA GLU A 56 -6.01 -16.07 14.95
C GLU A 56 -6.77 -15.68 16.22
N ALA A 57 -7.15 -14.41 16.38
CA ALA A 57 -7.92 -13.95 17.53
C ALA A 57 -9.24 -14.72 17.69
N VAL A 58 -9.93 -15.02 16.59
CA VAL A 58 -11.13 -15.87 16.60
C VAL A 58 -10.81 -17.28 17.07
N ARG A 59 -9.69 -17.88 16.65
CA ARG A 59 -9.27 -19.22 17.09
C ARG A 59 -8.90 -19.27 18.57
N GLU A 60 -8.19 -18.26 19.06
CA GLU A 60 -7.70 -18.21 20.44
C GLU A 60 -8.82 -17.89 21.43
N THR A 61 -9.72 -16.96 21.09
CA THR A 61 -10.79 -16.50 22.00
C THR A 61 -12.08 -17.29 21.87
N GLY A 62 -12.31 -17.93 20.71
CA GLY A 62 -13.57 -18.58 20.36
C GLY A 62 -14.72 -17.61 20.06
N LEU A 63 -14.47 -16.29 20.07
CA LEU A 63 -15.45 -15.27 19.73
C LEU A 63 -15.37 -14.95 18.24
N SER A 64 -16.51 -14.90 17.57
CA SER A 64 -16.60 -14.32 16.23
C SER A 64 -16.38 -12.81 16.25
N ASP A 65 -16.06 -12.22 15.09
CA ASP A 65 -15.90 -10.77 14.96
C ASP A 65 -17.16 -10.00 15.41
N GLN A 66 -18.35 -10.51 15.07
CA GLN A 66 -19.61 -9.89 15.48
C GLN A 66 -19.77 -9.91 17.00
N GLU A 67 -19.55 -11.05 17.65
CA GLU A 67 -19.64 -11.17 19.10
C GLU A 67 -18.60 -10.30 19.81
N PHE A 68 -17.40 -10.20 19.24
CA PHE A 68 -16.38 -9.28 19.74
C PHE A 68 -16.89 -7.83 19.72
N TRP A 69 -17.42 -7.36 18.58
CA TRP A 69 -17.92 -5.98 18.45
C TRP A 69 -19.18 -5.71 19.26
N ASP A 70 -20.08 -6.67 19.40
CA ASP A 70 -21.26 -6.57 20.27
C ASP A 70 -20.84 -6.34 21.73
N ASN A 71 -19.78 -7.04 22.17
CA ASN A 71 -19.20 -6.86 23.50
C ASN A 71 -18.47 -5.51 23.67
N GLN A 72 -17.88 -4.95 22.59
CA GLN A 72 -17.18 -3.65 22.64
C GLN A 72 -18.13 -2.45 22.53
N SER A 73 -19.26 -2.59 21.83
CA SER A 73 -20.17 -1.48 21.50
C SER A 73 -20.56 -0.61 22.70
N PRO A 74 -20.93 -1.15 23.88
CA PRO A 74 -21.29 -0.34 25.04
C PRO A 74 -20.13 0.50 25.60
N TYR A 75 -18.89 0.05 25.42
CA TYR A 75 -17.71 0.83 25.83
C TYR A 75 -17.48 2.00 24.88
N LEU A 76 -17.61 1.76 23.57
CA LEU A 76 -17.48 2.79 22.55
C LEU A 76 -18.57 3.86 22.71
N GLU A 77 -19.82 3.45 22.94
CA GLU A 77 -20.94 4.37 23.18
C GLU A 77 -20.68 5.29 24.38
N ARG A 78 -20.28 4.73 25.53
CA ARG A 78 -19.91 5.53 26.71
C ARG A 78 -18.76 6.50 26.43
N ALA A 79 -17.77 6.07 25.65
CA ALA A 79 -16.67 6.93 25.26
C ALA A 79 -17.16 8.10 24.39
N MET A 80 -18.00 7.83 23.38
CA MET A 80 -18.55 8.87 22.50
C MET A 80 -19.45 9.87 23.26
N LEU A 81 -20.26 9.39 24.21
CA LEU A 81 -21.12 10.23 25.06
C LEU A 81 -20.37 11.05 26.12
N SER A 82 -19.12 10.70 26.43
CA SER A 82 -18.34 11.41 27.46
C SER A 82 -17.98 12.86 27.09
N GLY A 83 -18.07 13.22 25.81
CA GLY A 83 -17.60 14.51 25.29
C GLY A 83 -16.08 14.59 25.08
N ALA A 84 -15.31 13.55 25.46
CA ALA A 84 -13.85 13.53 25.31
C ALA A 84 -13.38 13.29 23.86
N TYR A 85 -14.24 12.71 23.01
CA TYR A 85 -13.89 12.31 21.63
C TYR A 85 -14.85 12.92 20.59
N PRO A 86 -14.94 14.26 20.48
CA PRO A 86 -15.95 14.93 19.66
C PRO A 86 -15.87 14.58 18.17
N MET A 87 -14.66 14.42 17.62
CA MET A 87 -14.47 14.00 16.23
C MET A 87 -15.01 12.58 15.98
N MET A 88 -14.67 11.64 16.86
CA MET A 88 -15.15 10.26 16.78
C MET A 88 -16.67 10.21 16.87
N ALA A 89 -17.24 10.96 17.83
CA ALA A 89 -18.69 11.09 18.02
C ALA A 89 -19.42 11.73 16.84
N SER A 90 -18.71 12.48 15.98
CA SER A 90 -19.29 13.14 14.80
C SER A 90 -19.28 12.27 13.53
N LEU A 91 -18.60 11.12 13.55
CA LEU A 91 -18.59 10.20 12.42
C LEU A 91 -19.96 9.54 12.26
N SER A 92 -20.30 9.20 11.02
CA SER A 92 -21.51 8.46 10.71
C SER A 92 -21.43 7.03 11.27
N GLU A 93 -22.57 6.45 11.65
CA GLU A 93 -22.64 5.11 12.26
C GLU A 93 -22.06 4.01 11.34
N ASP A 94 -22.16 4.19 10.02
CA ASP A 94 -21.63 3.29 9.01
C ASP A 94 -20.11 3.41 8.79
N THR A 95 -19.43 4.37 9.44
CA THR A 95 -17.99 4.62 9.25
C THR A 95 -17.11 3.40 9.58
N PHE A 96 -17.57 2.53 10.48
CA PHE A 96 -16.85 1.32 10.89
C PHE A 96 -17.42 0.03 10.26
N SER A 97 -18.28 0.17 9.25
CA SER A 97 -18.82 -0.97 8.53
C SER A 97 -17.72 -1.81 7.88
N SER A 98 -17.86 -3.13 7.94
CA SER A 98 -16.99 -4.08 7.25
C SER A 98 -17.22 -4.12 5.73
N GLU A 99 -18.25 -3.42 5.22
CA GLU A 99 -18.58 -3.36 3.80
C GLU A 99 -17.62 -2.48 2.99
N PHE A 100 -16.90 -1.56 3.64
CA PHE A 100 -15.97 -0.68 2.94
C PHE A 100 -14.67 -1.41 2.59
N ASP A 101 -14.35 -1.48 1.29
CA ASP A 101 -13.11 -2.11 0.83
C ASP A 101 -11.89 -1.19 1.02
N HIS A 102 -11.31 -1.22 2.23
CA HIS A 102 -10.09 -0.50 2.56
C HIS A 102 -8.87 -0.94 1.72
N PHE A 103 -8.87 -2.16 1.18
CA PHE A 103 -7.79 -2.64 0.32
C PHE A 103 -7.86 -1.96 -1.04
N GLU A 104 -9.01 -2.01 -1.70
CA GLU A 104 -9.21 -1.37 -3.00
C GLU A 104 -8.98 0.15 -2.89
N PHE A 105 -9.54 0.78 -1.85
CA PHE A 105 -9.35 2.21 -1.62
C PHE A 105 -7.87 2.58 -1.55
N GLY A 106 -7.11 1.92 -0.67
CA GLY A 106 -5.69 2.22 -0.49
C GLY A 106 -4.87 1.93 -1.74
N LEU A 107 -5.12 0.81 -2.43
CA LEU A 107 -4.42 0.46 -3.66
C LEU A 107 -4.65 1.49 -4.76
N ARG A 108 -5.89 1.95 -4.93
CA ARG A 108 -6.22 3.00 -5.92
C ARG A 108 -5.54 4.33 -5.58
N ARG A 109 -5.44 4.69 -4.30
CA ARG A 109 -4.72 5.91 -3.89
C ARG A 109 -3.22 5.80 -4.14
N LEU A 110 -2.62 4.63 -3.90
CA LEU A 110 -1.20 4.38 -4.19
C LEU A 110 -0.92 4.46 -5.70
N ILE A 111 -1.76 3.79 -6.53
CA ILE A 111 -1.62 3.85 -7.98
C ILE A 111 -1.72 5.29 -8.49
N ALA A 112 -2.71 6.06 -8.04
CA ALA A 112 -2.85 7.46 -8.44
C ALA A 112 -1.62 8.30 -8.07
N GLY A 113 -0.99 8.03 -6.91
CA GLY A 113 0.26 8.68 -6.52
C GLY A 113 1.45 8.31 -7.43
N PHE A 114 1.53 7.05 -7.88
CA PHE A 114 2.56 6.63 -8.83
C PHE A 114 2.31 7.16 -10.24
N GLU A 115 1.05 7.27 -10.68
CA GLU A 115 0.69 7.91 -11.94
C GLU A 115 1.16 9.37 -11.98
N ALA A 116 0.95 10.12 -10.90
CA ALA A 116 1.44 11.50 -10.78
C ALA A 116 2.99 11.56 -10.86
N LEU A 117 3.70 10.65 -10.18
CA LEU A 117 5.17 10.58 -10.27
C LEU A 117 5.67 10.28 -11.70
N VAL A 118 4.97 9.40 -12.42
CA VAL A 118 5.30 9.08 -13.81
C VAL A 118 5.06 10.28 -14.73
N GLU A 119 3.98 11.03 -14.49
CA GLU A 119 3.68 12.27 -15.21
C GLU A 119 4.77 13.33 -14.96
N GLU A 120 5.17 13.54 -13.71
CA GLU A 120 6.29 14.43 -13.35
C GLU A 120 7.56 14.07 -14.14
N ARG A 121 7.97 12.80 -14.15
CA ARG A 121 9.16 12.35 -14.92
C ARG A 121 9.01 12.55 -16.42
N SER A 122 7.81 12.38 -16.95
CA SER A 122 7.54 12.60 -18.38
C SER A 122 7.68 14.09 -18.76
N THR A 123 7.30 15.00 -17.85
CA THR A 123 7.43 16.45 -18.05
C THR A 123 8.85 16.98 -17.82
N GLU A 124 9.69 16.28 -17.07
CA GLU A 124 11.10 16.60 -16.85
C GLU A 124 12.03 16.10 -17.98
N GLN A 125 11.55 15.19 -18.82
CA GLN A 125 12.32 14.64 -19.96
C GLN A 125 12.34 15.43 -21.30
N PRO A 126 11.90 16.70 -21.47
CA PRO A 126 11.84 17.30 -22.81
C PRO A 126 13.16 17.83 -23.41
N GLU A 127 14.34 17.80 -22.76
CA GLU A 127 15.55 18.46 -23.34
C GLU A 127 16.88 17.67 -23.40
N GLU A 128 16.99 16.46 -22.84
CA GLU A 128 18.28 15.73 -22.87
C GLU A 128 18.54 14.90 -24.15
N GLN A 129 17.67 14.99 -25.16
CA GLN A 129 17.84 14.33 -26.46
C GLN A 129 18.15 15.33 -27.58
N THR A 130 19.21 16.12 -27.44
CA THR A 130 19.91 16.62 -28.64
C THR A 130 20.86 15.51 -29.11
N PRO A 131 20.71 14.99 -30.35
CA PRO A 131 21.61 13.97 -30.86
C PRO A 131 22.94 14.63 -31.23
N GLU A 132 23.95 14.54 -30.36
CA GLU A 132 25.34 14.74 -30.75
C GLU A 132 25.81 13.53 -31.58
N ARG A 133 25.28 13.40 -32.80
CA ARG A 133 25.94 12.64 -33.86
C ARG A 133 26.92 13.57 -34.58
N ALA A 134 28.14 13.08 -34.70
CA ALA A 134 29.16 13.44 -35.70
C ALA A 134 30.14 14.59 -35.35
N ALA A 135 31.13 14.30 -34.50
CA ALA A 135 32.49 14.84 -34.69
C ALA A 135 33.56 14.02 -33.95
N ALA A 136 33.92 12.85 -34.46
CA ALA A 136 35.28 12.32 -34.34
C ALA A 136 35.51 11.19 -35.34
N ARG A 137 35.69 11.58 -36.61
CA ARG A 137 36.51 10.81 -37.55
C ARG A 137 37.89 11.45 -37.54
N LYS A 138 38.87 10.79 -36.94
CA LYS A 138 40.25 10.70 -37.42
C LYS A 138 40.94 9.52 -36.74
#